data_AF-A0A0L7K2B6-F1
#
_entry.id   AF-A0A0L7K2B6-F1
#
_cell.length_a   1.000
_cell.length_b   1.000
_cell.length_c   1.000
_cell.angle_alpha   90.00
_cell.angle_beta   90.00
_cell.angle_gamma   90.00
#
_symmetry.space_group_name_H-M   'P 1'
#
loop_
_entity.id
_entity.type
_entity.pdbx_description
1 polymer ?
#
loop_
_entity_poly.entity_id
_entity_poly.type
_entity_poly.pdbx_seq_one_letter_code
_entity_poly.pdbx_strand_id
1 'polypeptide(L)'
;MSLERQVRLKLASKRNPEQEKEAQAWIEGVIGAKFPPGEIFEDVLKDGTVLCQLINKIKPGSVNKINTSGGQFKMMENITK
;
A
#
# COMPACT_ATOMS: atom_id res chain seq x y z
N MET A 1 22.11 -5.33 -14.05
CA MET A 1 22.20 -4.47 -12.85
C MET A 1 22.10 -2.95 -13.12
N SER A 2 22.11 -2.45 -14.36
CA SER A 2 22.02 -0.99 -14.64
C SER A 2 20.58 -0.46 -14.84
N LEU A 3 19.71 -1.20 -15.54
CA LEU A 3 18.35 -0.73 -15.86
C LEU A 3 17.43 -0.60 -14.63
N GLU A 4 17.40 -1.60 -13.74
CA GLU A 4 16.49 -1.56 -12.58
C GLU A 4 16.76 -0.37 -11.66
N ARG A 5 18.04 0.00 -11.49
CA ARG A 5 18.44 1.13 -10.66
C ARG A 5 17.99 2.45 -11.29
N GLN A 6 18.13 2.60 -12.61
CA GLN A 6 17.65 3.78 -13.33
C GLN A 6 16.13 3.90 -13.30
N VAL A 7 15.40 2.78 -13.44
CA VAL A 7 13.93 2.76 -13.35
C VAL A 7 13.46 3.16 -11.95
N ARG A 8 14.08 2.61 -10.88
CA ARG A 8 13.76 2.99 -9.50
C ARG A 8 14.05 4.46 -9.22
N LEU A 9 15.18 4.99 -9.69
CA LEU A 9 15.51 6.41 -9.52
C LEU A 9 14.52 7.33 -10.24
N LYS A 10 14.09 6.95 -11.45
CA LYS A 10 13.12 7.73 -12.23
C LYS A 10 11.71 7.69 -11.64
N LEU A 11 11.32 6.56 -11.03
CA LEU A 11 10.08 6.43 -10.25
C LEU A 11 10.16 7.24 -8.95
N ALA A 12 11.26 7.16 -8.21
CA ALA A 12 11.49 7.94 -7.00
C ALA A 12 11.51 9.44 -7.27
N SER A 13 11.98 9.88 -8.44
CA SER A 13 11.97 11.28 -8.84
C SER A 13 10.57 11.87 -9.02
N LYS A 14 9.53 11.01 -9.15
CA LYS A 14 8.13 11.42 -9.19
C LYS A 14 7.44 11.36 -7.83
N ARG A 15 8.10 10.79 -6.82
CA ARG A 15 7.55 10.66 -5.47
C ARG A 15 7.91 11.89 -4.66
N ASN A 16 6.91 12.46 -4.01
CA ASN A 16 7.12 13.53 -3.06
C ASN A 16 7.03 12.95 -1.63
N PRO A 17 8.11 12.97 -0.84
CA PRO A 17 8.12 12.39 0.50
C PRO A 17 7.14 13.08 1.46
N GLU A 18 6.79 14.35 1.22
CA GLU A 18 5.76 15.04 2.00
C GLU A 18 4.37 14.47 1.71
N GLN A 19 4.06 14.21 0.44
CA GLN A 19 2.79 13.60 0.04
C GLN A 19 2.67 12.15 0.54
N GLU A 20 3.77 11.40 0.57
CA GLU A 20 3.78 10.03 1.13
C GLU A 20 3.49 10.05 2.63
N LYS A 21 4.06 10.99 3.39
CA LYS A 21 3.75 11.17 4.82
C LYS A 21 2.30 11.60 5.05
N GLU A 22 1.79 12.54 4.26
CA GLU A 22 0.41 12.99 4.35
C GLU A 22 -0.56 11.85 4.03
N ALA A 23 -0.31 11.10 2.95
CA ALA A 23 -1.08 9.93 2.58
C ALA A 23 -1.03 8.85 3.66
N GLN A 24 0.15 8.56 4.22
CA GLN A 24 0.29 7.61 5.32
C GLN A 24 -0.55 8.03 6.52
N ALA A 25 -0.41 9.27 7.00
CA ALA A 25 -1.16 9.77 8.15
C ALA A 25 -2.68 9.73 7.91
N TRP A 26 -3.11 10.06 6.68
CA TRP A 26 -4.51 9.97 6.30
C TRP A 26 -5.03 8.53 6.31
N ILE A 27 -4.29 7.59 5.70
CA ILE A 27 -4.66 6.17 5.68
C ILE A 27 -4.75 5.63 7.12
N GLU A 28 -3.74 5.90 7.94
CA GLU A 28 -3.71 5.49 9.36
C GLU A 28 -4.91 6.05 10.14
N GLY A 29 -5.28 7.31 9.88
CA GLY A 29 -6.45 7.95 10.48
C GLY A 29 -7.78 7.31 10.06
N VAL A 30 -7.91 6.91 8.79
CA VAL A 30 -9.15 6.28 8.28
C VAL A 30 -9.28 4.83 8.75
N ILE A 31 -8.19 4.05 8.72
CA ILE A 31 -8.23 2.64 9.15
C ILE A 31 -8.22 2.49 10.67
N GLY A 32 -7.65 3.47 11.38
CA GLY A 32 -7.46 3.44 12.84
C GLY A 32 -6.31 2.54 13.29
N ALA A 33 -5.38 2.22 12.38
CA ALA A 33 -4.22 1.37 12.60
C ALA A 33 -2.97 2.05 12.04
N LYS A 34 -1.82 1.81 12.66
CA LYS A 34 -0.55 2.39 12.24
C LYS A 34 0.20 1.47 11.30
N PHE A 35 0.97 2.07 10.40
CA PHE A 35 1.90 1.36 9.53
C PHE A 35 3.02 0.75 10.40
N PRO A 36 3.55 -0.42 10.02
CA PRO A 36 4.63 -1.06 10.78
C PRO A 36 5.87 -0.16 10.80
N PRO A 37 6.48 0.06 11.99
CA PRO A 37 7.63 0.94 12.13
C PRO A 37 8.85 0.35 11.41
N GLY A 38 9.48 1.15 10.54
CA GLY A 38 10.68 0.76 9.80
C GLY A 38 10.42 0.17 8.41
N GLU A 39 9.15 0.03 8.00
CA GLU A 39 8.80 -0.36 6.64
C GLU A 39 8.63 0.85 5.72
N ILE A 40 8.93 0.65 4.43
CA ILE A 40 8.80 1.69 3.40
C ILE A 40 7.32 1.77 3.00
N PHE A 41 6.80 2.99 2.80
CA PHE A 41 5.42 3.25 2.40
C PHE A 41 4.95 2.36 1.23
N GLU A 42 5.83 2.14 0.24
CA GLU A 42 5.58 1.24 -0.89
C GLU A 42 5.33 -0.21 -0.48
N ASP A 43 6.18 -0.76 0.38
CA ASP A 43 6.13 -2.17 0.75
C ASP A 43 4.88 -2.47 1.58
N VAL A 44 4.44 -1.53 2.43
CA VAL A 44 3.21 -1.66 3.21
C VAL A 44 1.95 -1.64 2.35
N LEU A 45 1.98 -0.97 1.19
CA LEU A 45 0.83 -0.92 0.27
C LEU A 45 0.87 -2.00 -0.81
N LYS A 46 2.03 -2.64 -0.99
CA LYS A 46 2.30 -3.60 -2.06
C LYS A 46 1.52 -4.90 -1.96
N ASP A 47 1.17 -5.31 -0.75
CA ASP A 47 0.37 -6.52 -0.50
C ASP A 47 -1.15 -6.27 -0.68
N GLY A 48 -1.55 -5.00 -0.84
CA GLY A 48 -2.93 -4.56 -1.04
C GLY A 48 -3.83 -4.72 0.18
N THR A 49 -3.32 -5.23 1.30
CA THR A 49 -4.11 -5.51 2.52
C THR A 49 -4.63 -4.21 3.12
N VAL A 50 -3.75 -3.22 3.26
CA VAL A 50 -4.07 -1.90 3.82
C VAL A 50 -5.08 -1.16 2.94
N LEU A 51 -4.93 -1.24 1.61
CA LEU A 51 -5.86 -0.63 0.65
C LEU A 51 -7.25 -1.25 0.74
N CYS A 52 -7.33 -2.57 0.88
CA CYS A 52 -8.61 -3.27 1.09
C CYS A 52 -9.30 -2.86 2.40
N GLN A 53 -8.53 -2.66 3.47
CA GLN A 53 -9.07 -2.18 4.74
C GLN A 53 -9.56 -0.73 4.64
N LEU A 54 -8.80 0.12 3.96
CA LEU A 54 -9.13 1.52 3.71
C LEU A 54 -10.46 1.66 2.96
N ILE A 55 -10.63 0.95 1.84
CA ILE A 55 -11.87 1.05 1.06
C ILE A 55 -13.07 0.50 1.84
N ASN A 56 -12.89 -0.56 2.62
CA ASN A 56 -13.94 -1.10 3.48
C ASN A 56 -14.36 -0.14 4.61
N LYS A 57 -13.45 0.72 5.08
CA LYS A 57 -13.77 1.77 6.05
C LYS A 57 -14.56 2.91 5.43
N ILE A 58 -14.23 3.30 4.20
CA ILE A 58 -14.93 4.35 3.47
C ILE A 58 -16.31 3.86 3.00
N LYS A 59 -16.37 2.66 2.45
CA LYS A 59 -17.58 2.02 1.95
C LYS A 59 -17.63 0.57 2.45
N PRO A 60 -18.42 0.28 3.50
CA PRO A 60 -18.52 -1.06 4.06
C PRO A 60 -19.01 -2.05 3.01
N GLY A 61 -18.34 -3.21 2.92
CA GLY A 61 -18.67 -4.27 1.97
C GLY A 61 -18.08 -4.11 0.57
N SER A 62 -17.12 -3.21 0.37
CA SER A 62 -16.43 -3.07 -0.93
C SER A 62 -15.52 -4.27 -1.23
N VAL A 63 -14.77 -4.74 -0.24
CA VAL A 63 -13.89 -5.91 -0.36
C VAL A 63 -14.33 -6.97 0.65
N ASN A 64 -15.00 -8.01 0.16
CA ASN A 64 -15.54 -9.08 1.00
C ASN A 64 -14.46 -9.98 1.62
N LYS A 65 -13.32 -10.13 0.95
CA LYS A 65 -12.23 -11.03 1.39
C LYS A 65 -10.88 -10.40 1.13
N ILE A 66 -10.13 -10.17 2.20
CA ILE A 66 -8.76 -9.66 2.16
C ILE A 66 -7.81 -10.84 2.33
N ASN A 67 -6.89 -11.03 1.38
CA ASN A 67 -5.88 -12.07 1.48
C ASN A 67 -4.68 -11.54 2.29
N THR A 68 -4.63 -11.87 3.58
CA THR A 68 -3.53 -11.47 4.48
C THR A 68 -2.39 -12.50 4.53
N SER A 69 -2.54 -13.64 3.86
CA SER A 69 -1.58 -14.74 3.90
C SER A 69 -1.64 -15.56 2.62
N GLY A 70 -0.49 -16.10 2.21
CA GLY A 70 -0.34 -16.91 1.00
C GLY A 70 0.78 -16.43 0.09
N GLY A 71 0.87 -17.02 -1.10
CA GLY A 71 1.85 -16.60 -2.11
C GLY A 71 1.56 -15.20 -2.67
N GLN A 72 2.59 -14.59 -3.25
CA GLN A 72 2.55 -13.22 -3.80
C GLN A 72 1.39 -12.97 -4.79
N PHE A 73 0.96 -13.99 -5.52
CA PHE A 73 -0.22 -13.91 -6.39
C PHE A 73 -1.52 -13.58 -5.65
N LYS A 74 -1.76 -14.17 -4.48
CA LYS A 74 -2.98 -13.92 -3.70
C LYS A 74 -3.01 -12.51 -3.12
N MET A 75 -1.85 -11.95 -2.80
CA MET A 75 -1.71 -10.57 -2.35
C MET A 75 -1.96 -9.60 -3.52
N MET A 76 -1.47 -9.90 -4.73
CA MET A 76 -1.77 -9.09 -5.92
C MET A 76 -3.27 -9.03 -6.22
N GLU A 77 -4.03 -10.11 -5.99
CA GLU A 77 -5.49 -10.09 -6.11
C GLU A 77 -6.20 -9.10 -5.18
N ASN A 78 -5.56 -8.64 -4.10
CA ASN A 78 -6.12 -7.59 -3.25
C ASN A 78 -6.14 -6.23 -3.96
N ILE A 79 -5.20 -5.99 -4.89
CA ILE A 79 -5.07 -4.70 -5.60
C ILE A 79 -6.00 -4.64 -6.82
N THR A 80 -6.28 -5.78 -7.44
CA THR A 80 -7.13 -5.88 -8.65
C THR A 80 -8.63 -6.02 -8.36
N LYS A 81 -9.04 -6.13 -7.10
CA LYS A 81 -10.46 -6.21 -6.69
C LYS A 81 -11.15 -4.86 -6.74
#